data_AF-A0A944ZW35-F1
#
_entry.id   AF-A0A944ZW35-F1
#
_cell.length_a   1.000
_cell.length_b   1.000
_cell.length_c   1.000
_cell.angle_alpha   90.00
_cell.angle_beta   90.00
_cell.angle_gamma   90.00
#
_symmetry.space_group_name_H-M   'P 1'
#
loop_
_entity.id
_entity.type
_entity.pdbx_description
1 polymer ?
#
loop_
_entity_poly.entity_id
_entity_poly.type
_entity_poly.pdbx_seq_one_letter_code
_entity_poly.pdbx_strand_id
1 'polypeptide(L)'
;MSKKRLSSIVLGVLVCVIVAGVYAATKPEVKVPPVAPATGFLIETRPLMSDAAFTGRVAEAYRIAAEIPKVIDSLFCYCYCKKNHQHKTLLTCYTNKHGSKCDICMGEVFYAYELYNQGKTLDEIVIAVDKKFYRPFRRT
;
A
#
# COMPACT_ATOMS: atom_id res chain seq x y z
N MET A 1 -48.58 -8.47 -30.30
CA MET A 1 -47.98 -7.72 -29.17
C MET A 1 -48.15 -6.22 -29.46
N SER A 2 -48.81 -5.45 -28.59
CA SER A 2 -49.11 -4.01 -28.83
C SER A 2 -47.82 -3.18 -28.86
N LYS A 3 -47.72 -2.20 -29.78
CA LYS A 3 -46.58 -1.26 -29.88
C LYS A 3 -46.23 -0.61 -28.53
N LYS A 4 -47.25 -0.37 -27.69
CA LYS A 4 -47.08 0.16 -26.32
C LYS A 4 -46.33 -0.83 -25.41
N ARG A 5 -46.66 -2.12 -25.48
CA ARG A 5 -45.96 -3.17 -24.71
C ARG A 5 -44.52 -3.37 -25.19
N LEU A 6 -44.26 -3.28 -26.49
CA LEU A 6 -42.90 -3.37 -27.04
C LEU A 6 -42.04 -2.17 -26.60
N SER A 7 -42.60 -0.95 -26.60
CA SER A 7 -41.91 0.26 -26.14
C SER A 7 -41.56 0.22 -24.66
N SER A 8 -42.46 -0.26 -23.79
CA SER A 8 -42.18 -0.41 -22.36
C SER A 8 -41.08 -1.45 -22.06
N ILE A 9 -41.03 -2.55 -22.84
CA ILE A 9 -39.98 -3.58 -22.68
C ILE A 9 -38.62 -3.01 -23.09
N VAL A 10 -38.54 -2.31 -24.22
CA VAL A 10 -37.28 -1.70 -24.69
C VAL A 10 -36.76 -0.67 -23.70
N LEU A 11 -37.64 0.18 -23.15
CA LEU A 11 -37.25 1.16 -22.14
C LEU A 11 -36.74 0.48 -20.86
N GLY A 12 -37.40 -0.58 -20.39
CA GLY A 12 -36.97 -1.34 -19.22
C GLY A 12 -35.58 -1.98 -19.40
N VAL A 13 -35.33 -2.58 -20.56
CA VAL A 13 -34.01 -3.16 -20.88
C VAL A 13 -32.93 -2.07 -20.91
N LEU A 14 -33.22 -0.93 -21.51
CA LEU A 14 -32.27 0.18 -21.63
C LEU A 14 -31.90 0.76 -20.26
N VAL A 15 -32.87 0.90 -19.35
CA VAL A 15 -32.63 1.31 -17.95
C VAL A 15 -31.76 0.28 -17.22
N CYS A 16 -32.05 -1.02 -17.36
CA CYS A 16 -31.26 -2.07 -16.72
C CYS A 16 -29.79 -2.06 -17.19
N VAL A 17 -29.56 -1.84 -18.48
CA VAL A 17 -28.20 -1.77 -19.04
C VAL A 17 -27.44 -0.56 -18.49
N ILE A 18 -28.08 0.62 -18.42
CA ILE A 18 -27.47 1.82 -17.85
C ILE A 18 -27.11 1.61 -16.38
N VAL A 19 -28.04 1.07 -15.58
CA VAL A 19 -27.81 0.81 -14.15
C VAL A 19 -26.67 -0.19 -13.94
N ALA A 20 -26.64 -1.27 -14.73
CA ALA A 20 -25.55 -2.26 -14.66
C ALA A 20 -24.20 -1.66 -15.05
N GLY A 21 -24.16 -0.80 -16.08
CA GLY A 21 -22.95 -0.08 -16.49
C GLY A 21 -22.43 0.87 -15.43
N VAL A 22 -23.32 1.66 -14.81
CA VAL A 22 -22.97 2.57 -13.70
C VAL A 22 -22.46 1.77 -12.50
N TYR A 23 -23.19 0.72 -12.08
CA TYR A 23 -22.77 -0.12 -10.96
C TYR A 23 -21.39 -0.76 -11.19
N ALA A 24 -21.12 -1.28 -12.39
CA ALA A 24 -19.83 -1.85 -12.73
C ALA A 24 -18.70 -0.82 -12.68
N ALA A 25 -18.97 0.43 -13.07
CA ALA A 25 -18.00 1.52 -13.05
C ALA A 25 -17.78 2.12 -11.65
N THR A 26 -18.79 2.08 -10.77
CA THR A 26 -18.72 2.71 -9.44
C THR A 26 -18.57 1.71 -8.30
N LYS A 27 -18.50 0.40 -8.55
CA LYS A 27 -18.35 -0.58 -7.47
C LYS A 27 -17.08 -0.27 -6.67
N PRO A 28 -17.18 -0.07 -5.34
CA PRO A 28 -16.00 0.14 -4.52
C PRO A 28 -15.16 -1.14 -4.52
N GLU A 29 -13.84 -1.01 -4.67
CA GLU A 29 -12.95 -2.13 -4.42
C GLU A 29 -13.09 -2.54 -2.96
N VAL A 30 -13.47 -3.80 -2.74
CA VAL A 30 -13.49 -4.39 -1.41
C VAL A 30 -12.03 -4.44 -0.96
N LYS A 31 -11.69 -3.70 0.10
CA LYS A 31 -10.39 -3.82 0.77
C LYS A 31 -10.29 -5.21 1.39
N VAL A 32 -9.86 -6.19 0.60
CA VAL A 32 -9.61 -7.53 1.09
C VAL A 32 -8.31 -7.45 1.90
N PRO A 33 -8.34 -7.71 3.22
CA PRO A 33 -7.10 -7.83 3.97
C PRO A 33 -6.24 -8.91 3.30
N PRO A 34 -4.91 -8.70 3.17
CA PRO A 34 -4.07 -9.55 2.35
C PRO A 34 -4.22 -11.03 2.72
N VAL A 35 -4.29 -11.86 1.67
CA VAL A 35 -4.60 -13.31 1.71
C VAL A 35 -3.63 -14.09 2.59
N ALA A 36 -2.44 -13.55 2.84
CA ALA A 36 -1.55 -14.01 3.89
C ALA A 36 -1.38 -12.87 4.91
N PRO A 37 -1.96 -12.96 6.12
CA PRO A 37 -1.52 -12.08 7.19
C PRO A 37 -0.02 -12.32 7.39
N ALA A 38 0.76 -11.25 7.52
CA ALA A 38 2.12 -11.39 8.00
C ALA A 38 2.05 -11.99 9.42
N THR A 39 2.17 -13.31 9.52
CA THR A 39 2.09 -14.06 10.77
C THR A 39 3.48 -14.10 11.37
N GLY A 40 3.65 -13.56 12.57
CA GLY A 40 4.95 -13.44 13.22
C GLY A 40 5.06 -12.21 14.10
N PHE A 41 6.12 -12.19 14.91
CA PHE A 41 6.56 -11.02 15.66
C PHE A 41 7.34 -10.08 14.75
N LEU A 42 7.34 -8.79 15.10
CA LEU A 42 8.17 -7.80 14.42
C LEU A 42 9.66 -8.05 14.77
N ILE A 43 10.52 -7.94 13.75
CA ILE A 43 11.98 -7.83 13.84
C ILE A 43 12.35 -6.50 14.51
N GLU A 44 11.65 -5.41 14.17
CA GLU A 44 11.78 -4.13 14.86
C GLU A 44 10.88 -4.10 16.11
N THR A 45 11.52 -3.95 17.27
CA THR A 45 10.85 -3.97 18.58
C THR A 45 10.78 -2.61 19.25
N ARG A 46 11.45 -1.60 18.68
CA ARG A 46 11.37 -0.22 19.18
C ARG A 46 10.02 0.41 18.86
N PRO A 47 9.57 1.38 19.66
CA PRO A 47 8.37 2.14 19.36
C PRO A 47 8.52 2.89 18.04
N LEU A 48 7.45 2.91 17.24
CA LEU A 48 7.36 3.75 16.07
C LEU A 48 7.18 5.21 16.49
N MET A 49 7.76 6.11 15.71
CA MET A 49 7.58 7.53 15.93
C MET A 49 6.18 7.95 15.44
N SER A 50 5.47 8.74 16.25
CA SER A 50 4.14 9.23 15.87
C SER A 50 4.22 10.16 14.67
N ASP A 51 3.28 9.99 13.75
CA ASP A 51 3.04 10.83 12.58
C ASP A 51 2.66 12.27 12.95
N ALA A 52 2.10 12.51 14.14
CA ALA A 52 1.76 13.84 14.65
C ALA A 52 2.96 14.79 14.76
N ALA A 53 4.18 14.28 14.73
CA ALA A 53 5.41 15.08 14.70
C ALA A 53 5.73 15.66 13.30
N PHE A 54 4.94 15.34 12.28
CA PHE A 54 5.19 15.69 10.89
C PHE A 54 3.95 16.23 10.19
N THR A 55 4.11 16.67 8.94
CA THR A 55 3.02 17.16 8.09
C THR A 55 3.09 16.59 6.68
N GLY A 56 1.96 16.61 5.96
CA GLY A 56 1.89 16.20 4.56
C GLY A 56 2.37 14.78 4.32
N ARG A 57 3.10 14.57 3.23
CA ARG A 57 3.62 13.25 2.83
C ARG A 57 4.46 12.58 3.91
N VAL A 58 5.20 13.34 4.71
CA VAL A 58 6.01 12.74 5.78
C VAL A 58 5.09 12.13 6.84
N ALA A 59 4.10 12.88 7.34
CA ALA A 59 3.14 12.35 8.31
C ALA A 59 2.44 11.09 7.77
N GLU A 60 2.03 11.13 6.50
CA GLU A 60 1.40 10.00 5.84
C GLU A 60 2.28 8.74 5.82
N ALA A 61 3.58 8.87 5.52
CA ALA A 61 4.50 7.74 5.52
C ALA A 61 4.65 7.11 6.92
N TYR A 62 4.76 7.91 7.98
CA TYR A 62 4.82 7.41 9.36
C TYR A 62 3.51 6.75 9.79
N ARG A 63 2.36 7.33 9.41
CA ARG A 63 1.03 6.78 9.66
C ARG A 63 0.89 5.40 9.01
N ILE A 64 1.27 5.27 7.73
CA ILE A 64 1.22 4.01 6.99
C ILE A 64 2.14 2.97 7.63
N ALA A 65 3.37 3.35 8.01
CA ALA A 65 4.30 2.45 8.68
C ALA A 65 3.73 1.89 10.00
N ALA A 66 2.93 2.68 10.72
CA ALA A 66 2.20 2.25 11.91
C ALA A 66 0.93 1.44 11.61
N GLU A 67 0.29 1.66 10.46
CA GLU A 67 -0.93 0.96 10.02
C GLU A 67 -0.64 -0.49 9.57
N ILE A 68 0.44 -0.69 8.80
CA ILE A 68 0.84 -1.99 8.24
C ILE A 68 2.25 -2.42 8.67
N PRO A 69 2.58 -2.40 9.98
CA PRO A 69 3.95 -2.50 10.46
C PRO A 69 4.61 -3.81 10.06
N LYS A 70 3.86 -4.92 10.05
CA LYS A 70 4.42 -6.22 9.67
C LYS A 70 4.81 -6.31 8.19
N VAL A 71 4.08 -5.64 7.31
CA VAL A 71 4.42 -5.58 5.89
C VAL A 71 5.71 -4.77 5.75
N ILE A 72 5.74 -3.58 6.34
CA ILE A 72 6.90 -2.68 6.26
C ILE A 72 8.14 -3.28 6.93
N ASP A 73 7.98 -4.06 7.99
CA ASP A 73 9.09 -4.75 8.67
C ASP A 73 9.63 -5.95 7.88
N SER A 74 8.85 -6.48 6.94
CA SER A 74 9.29 -7.55 6.04
C SER A 74 10.11 -7.02 4.86
N LEU A 75 10.16 -5.70 4.66
CA LEU A 75 10.85 -5.07 3.54
C LEU A 75 12.28 -4.67 3.90
N PHE A 76 13.18 -4.87 2.95
CA PHE A 76 14.50 -4.24 2.98
C PHE A 76 14.38 -2.74 2.64
N CYS A 77 15.26 -1.89 3.18
CA CYS A 77 15.38 -0.50 2.74
C CYS A 77 16.50 -0.34 1.72
N TYR A 78 16.16 -0.07 0.46
CA TYR A 78 17.09 0.19 -0.64
C TYR A 78 17.72 1.59 -0.61
N CYS A 79 17.43 2.33 0.46
CA CYS A 79 18.28 3.42 0.93
C CYS A 79 19.64 2.94 1.47
N TYR A 80 19.79 1.64 1.77
CA TYR A 80 20.99 1.00 2.32
C TYR A 80 21.46 1.53 3.68
N CYS A 81 20.59 2.23 4.42
CA CYS A 81 20.91 2.77 5.74
C CYS A 81 21.29 1.71 6.78
N LYS A 82 20.93 0.44 6.56
CA LYS A 82 21.39 -0.72 7.35
C LYS A 82 22.91 -0.78 7.50
N LYS A 83 23.68 -0.29 6.52
CA LYS A 83 25.15 -0.31 6.55
C LYS A 83 25.76 0.69 7.55
N ASN A 84 25.16 1.88 7.69
CA ASN A 84 25.78 2.99 8.43
C ASN A 84 24.95 3.48 9.62
N HIS A 85 23.67 3.11 9.72
CA HIS A 85 22.74 3.60 10.74
C HIS A 85 22.19 2.49 11.65
N GLN A 86 22.71 1.26 11.54
CA GLN A 86 22.25 0.10 12.33
C GLN A 86 20.75 -0.21 12.15
N HIS A 87 20.19 0.15 11.00
CA HIS A 87 18.80 -0.17 10.67
C HIS A 87 18.64 -1.64 10.27
N LYS A 88 17.52 -2.28 10.61
CA LYS A 88 17.32 -3.72 10.38
C LYS A 88 16.52 -3.99 9.10
N THR A 89 15.40 -3.28 9.00
CA THR A 89 14.32 -3.39 8.00
C THR A 89 13.88 -1.98 7.60
N LEU A 90 12.96 -1.85 6.63
CA LEU A 90 12.36 -0.56 6.29
C LEU A 90 11.62 0.06 7.49
N LEU A 91 10.95 -0.76 8.32
CA LEU A 91 10.22 -0.28 9.49
C LEU A 91 11.12 0.45 10.48
N THR A 92 12.38 0.01 10.61
CA THR A 92 13.36 0.69 11.46
C THR A 92 13.51 2.18 11.14
N CYS A 93 13.40 2.59 9.86
CA CYS A 93 13.50 4.00 9.45
C CYS A 93 12.41 4.90 10.06
N TYR A 94 11.31 4.31 10.53
CA TYR A 94 10.15 4.98 11.11
C TYR A 94 10.12 4.94 12.65
N THR A 95 11.15 4.36 13.28
CA THR A 95 11.36 4.45 14.75
C THR A 95 12.00 5.77 15.18
N ASN A 96 12.49 6.57 14.22
CA ASN A 96 13.15 7.85 14.44
C ASN A 96 12.87 8.78 13.24
N LYS A 97 13.54 9.94 13.18
CA LYS A 97 13.35 10.94 12.11
C LYS A 97 14.01 10.58 10.76
N HIS A 98 14.64 9.42 10.59
CA HIS A 98 15.34 9.09 9.34
C HIS A 98 14.37 9.02 8.16
N GLY A 99 13.24 8.32 8.29
CA GLY A 99 12.22 8.22 7.25
C GLY A 99 11.78 9.58 6.71
N SER A 100 11.68 10.59 7.57
CA SER A 100 11.30 11.96 7.19
C SER A 100 12.26 12.68 6.24
N LYS A 101 13.48 12.18 6.08
CA LYS A 101 14.55 12.79 5.29
C LYS A 101 14.99 11.92 4.10
N CYS A 102 14.27 10.85 3.80
CA CYS A 102 14.67 9.90 2.77
C CYS A 102 13.51 9.57 1.83
N ASP A 103 13.60 10.06 0.59
CA ASP A 103 12.58 9.82 -0.44
C ASP A 103 12.44 8.34 -0.82
N ILE A 104 13.50 7.56 -0.67
CA ILE A 104 13.46 6.11 -0.93
C ILE A 104 12.65 5.41 0.16
N CYS A 105 12.93 5.70 1.44
CA CYS A 105 12.15 5.13 2.54
C CYS A 105 10.65 5.43 2.38
N MET A 106 10.31 6.68 2.07
CA MET A 106 8.92 7.09 1.85
C MET A 106 8.32 6.43 0.62
N GLY A 107 9.07 6.37 -0.49
CA GLY A 107 8.64 5.72 -1.72
C GLY A 107 8.35 4.23 -1.55
N GLU A 108 9.21 3.51 -0.82
CA GLU A 108 9.02 2.08 -0.51
C GLU A 108 7.74 1.87 0.32
N VAL A 109 7.51 2.71 1.34
CA VAL A 109 6.30 2.62 2.18
C VAL A 109 5.03 2.91 1.39
N PHE A 110 5.02 3.96 0.56
CA PHE A 110 3.84 4.28 -0.24
C PHE A 110 3.54 3.19 -1.26
N TYR A 111 4.57 2.66 -1.92
CA TYR A 111 4.37 1.59 -2.89
C TYR A 111 3.91 0.29 -2.24
N ALA A 112 4.46 -0.07 -1.08
CA ALA A 112 4.00 -1.22 -0.30
C ALA A 112 2.53 -1.05 0.12
N TYR A 113 2.12 0.14 0.53
CA TYR A 113 0.74 0.44 0.91
C TYR A 113 -0.23 0.39 -0.28
N GLU A 114 0.19 0.85 -1.45
CA GLU A 114 -0.58 0.72 -2.69
C GLU A 114 -0.89 -0.76 -2.98
N LEU A 115 0.15 -1.61 -2.97
CA LEU A 115 0.01 -3.04 -3.22
C LEU A 115 -0.80 -3.74 -2.11
N TYR A 116 -0.62 -3.35 -0.85
CA TYR A 116 -1.41 -3.83 0.27
C TYR A 116 -2.90 -3.55 0.06
N ASN A 117 -3.26 -2.33 -0.35
CA ASN A 117 -4.65 -1.95 -0.62
C ASN A 117 -5.24 -2.66 -1.85
N GLN A 118 -4.40 -3.11 -2.79
CA GLN A 118 -4.80 -3.99 -3.90
C GLN A 118 -5.01 -5.46 -3.48
N GLY A 119 -4.81 -5.79 -2.20
CA GLY A 119 -4.99 -7.14 -1.66
C GLY A 119 -3.84 -8.11 -1.98
N LYS A 120 -2.66 -7.59 -2.38
CA LYS A 120 -1.47 -8.40 -2.66
C LYS A 120 -0.98 -9.14 -1.43
N THR A 121 -0.45 -10.35 -1.61
CA THR A 121 0.17 -11.11 -0.52
C THR A 121 1.47 -10.47 -0.07
N LEU A 122 1.95 -10.82 1.14
CA LEU A 122 3.23 -10.34 1.64
C LEU A 122 4.37 -10.62 0.65
N ASP A 123 4.42 -11.84 0.12
CA ASP A 123 5.46 -12.26 -0.83
C ASP A 123 5.40 -11.47 -2.14
N GLU A 124 4.19 -11.22 -2.67
CA GLU A 124 4.00 -10.38 -3.85
C GLU A 124 4.50 -8.94 -3.60
N ILE A 125 4.22 -8.38 -2.40
CA ILE A 125 4.67 -7.04 -2.03
C ILE A 125 6.19 -6.99 -1.93
N VAL A 126 6.82 -7.94 -1.25
CA VAL A 126 8.29 -8.03 -1.12
C VAL A 126 8.93 -8.10 -2.50
N ILE A 127 8.48 -9.01 -3.36
CA ILE A 127 9.02 -9.18 -4.72
C ILE A 127 8.86 -7.88 -5.54
N ALA A 128 7.69 -7.23 -5.46
CA ALA A 128 7.43 -6.01 -6.22
C ALA A 128 8.28 -4.83 -5.73
N VAL A 129 8.43 -4.65 -4.42
CA VAL A 129 9.28 -3.61 -3.82
C VAL A 129 10.74 -3.87 -4.19
N ASP A 130 11.23 -5.09 -4.02
CA ASP A 130 12.59 -5.49 -4.39
C ASP A 130 12.87 -5.18 -5.85
N LYS A 131 11.97 -5.59 -6.76
CA LYS A 131 12.11 -5.32 -8.19
C LYS A 131 12.13 -3.82 -8.51
N LYS A 132 11.33 -3.01 -7.82
CA LYS A 132 11.18 -1.57 -8.11
C LYS A 132 12.32 -0.73 -7.55
N PHE A 133 12.81 -1.06 -6.35
CA PHE A 133 13.75 -0.22 -5.61
C PHE A 133 15.18 -0.76 -5.57
N TYR A 134 15.40 -2.02 -5.94
CA TYR A 134 16.74 -2.57 -6.05
C TYR A 134 17.62 -1.75 -6.98
N ARG A 135 18.79 -1.39 -6.46
CA ARG A 135 19.84 -0.67 -7.18
C ARG A 135 21.18 -1.01 -6.55
N PRO A 136 22.23 -1.34 -7.32
CA PRO A 136 23.52 -1.70 -6.74
C PRO A 136 24.01 -0.62 -5.76
N PHE A 137 24.41 -1.04 -4.55
CA PHE A 137 24.92 -0.12 -3.55
C PHE A 137 26.21 0.54 -4.06
N ARG A 138 26.21 1.87 -4.17
CA ARG A 138 27.39 2.65 -4.54
C ARG A 138 27.95 3.32 -3.29
N ARG A 139 29.19 2.99 -2.94
CA ARG A 139 29.99 3.79 -2.00
C ARG A 139 30.57 4.97 -2.78
N THR A 140 29.83 6.07 -2.86
CA THR A 140 30.43 7.38 -3.17
C THR A 140 30.98 7.97 -1.91
#